data_AF-A0A925VTX3-F1
#
_entry.id   AF-A0A925VTX3-F1
#
_cell.length_a   1.000
_cell.length_b   1.000
_cell.length_c   1.000
_cell.angle_alpha   90.00
_cell.angle_beta   90.00
_cell.angle_gamma   90.00
#
_symmetry.space_group_name_H-M   'P 1'
#
loop_
_entity.id
_entity.type
_entity.pdbx_description
1 polymer ?
#
loop_
_entity_poly.entity_id
_entity_poly.type
_entity_poly.pdbx_seq_one_letter_code
_entity_poly.pdbx_strand_id
1 'polypeptide(L)'
;MTAAEAALLFGAAVVGGGLNAVAGGGGFLALLPPLVFTSVPPLRANAMIAVALWPGFLTSTLTSSRPPRPRRWAMGWLLLTTVLGAVAGTTLILHTLPSVFVHLVPFLILATTLLFAASSRLVARRRVTDLLPEATSMVPPLTVGVLTGQLLIGVYGGYFGANLGLVLLASLSLAGMRNRHAINVLKMQLALCNGGVTAGIYALSGVVLWPQTLVMAAGTIVGGWAGSRFGHRLDGARLHQGIVAAGLVISLYLFVRVYILPA
;
A
#
# COMPACT_ATOMS: atom_id res chain seq x y z
N MET A 1 -4.27 -13.51 -23.08
CA MET A 1 -4.21 -12.06 -22.81
C MET A 1 -4.13 -11.35 -24.15
N THR A 2 -5.12 -10.53 -24.47
CA THR A 2 -5.11 -9.73 -25.70
C THR A 2 -4.15 -8.54 -25.56
N ALA A 3 -3.71 -7.95 -26.68
CA ALA A 3 -2.83 -6.77 -26.63
C ALA A 3 -3.51 -5.58 -25.92
N ALA A 4 -4.83 -5.44 -26.07
CA ALA A 4 -5.63 -4.42 -25.39
C ALA A 4 -5.67 -4.63 -23.87
N GLU A 5 -5.88 -5.87 -23.41
CA GLU A 5 -5.80 -6.22 -21.98
C GLU A 5 -4.42 -5.92 -21.40
N ALA A 6 -3.35 -6.27 -22.13
CA ALA A 6 -1.98 -6.00 -21.70
C ALA A 6 -1.70 -4.50 -21.56
N ALA A 7 -2.11 -3.69 -22.55
CA ALA A 7 -1.95 -2.24 -22.51
C ALA A 7 -2.73 -1.61 -21.34
N LEU A 8 -3.93 -2.10 -21.07
CA LEU A 8 -4.78 -1.61 -20.00
C LEU A 8 -4.22 -1.99 -18.61
N LEU A 9 -3.75 -3.24 -18.44
CA LEU A 9 -3.06 -3.71 -17.24
C LEU A 9 -1.79 -2.91 -16.99
N PHE A 10 -0.99 -2.68 -18.04
CA PHE A 10 0.24 -1.88 -17.96
C PHE A 10 -0.07 -0.44 -17.54
N GLY A 11 -1.00 0.24 -18.22
CA GLY A 11 -1.35 1.63 -17.93
C GLY A 11 -1.87 1.82 -16.51
N ALA A 12 -2.75 0.93 -16.05
CA ALA A 12 -3.23 0.95 -14.67
C ALA A 12 -2.14 0.65 -13.65
N ALA A 13 -1.21 -0.26 -13.96
CA ALA A 13 -0.07 -0.55 -13.12
C ALA A 13 0.94 0.63 -13.05
N VAL A 14 1.09 1.41 -14.12
CA VAL A 14 1.86 2.67 -14.11
C VAL A 14 1.22 3.68 -13.15
N VAL A 15 -0.09 3.91 -13.29
CA VAL A 15 -0.81 4.84 -12.40
C VAL A 15 -0.76 4.34 -10.96
N GLY A 16 -0.98 3.04 -10.73
CA GLY A 16 -0.90 2.41 -9.42
C GLY A 16 0.49 2.50 -8.80
N GLY A 17 1.55 2.17 -9.54
CA GLY A 17 2.93 2.33 -9.09
C GLY A 17 3.25 3.77 -8.69
N GLY A 18 2.84 4.73 -9.53
CA GLY A 18 3.04 6.15 -9.29
C GLY A 18 2.34 6.65 -8.04
N LEU A 19 1.04 6.38 -7.90
CA LEU A 19 0.27 6.79 -6.72
C LEU A 19 0.77 6.13 -5.43
N ASN A 20 1.28 4.90 -5.52
CA ASN A 20 1.85 4.22 -4.37
C ASN A 20 3.17 4.86 -3.92
N ALA A 21 4.03 5.22 -4.88
CA ALA A 21 5.27 5.95 -4.63
C ALA A 21 5.01 7.32 -3.96
N VAL A 22 3.96 8.05 -4.38
CA VAL A 22 3.66 9.38 -3.84
C VAL A 22 2.88 9.34 -2.53
N ALA A 23 1.76 8.62 -2.48
CA ALA A 23 0.79 8.73 -1.38
C ALA A 23 0.31 7.40 -0.80
N GLY A 24 0.53 6.28 -1.50
CA GLY A 24 0.30 4.92 -0.97
C GLY A 24 -1.01 4.23 -1.37
N GLY A 25 -1.85 4.89 -2.19
CA GLY A 25 -3.19 4.42 -2.59
C GLY A 25 -3.26 3.83 -4.00
N GLY A 26 -2.14 3.47 -4.60
CA GLY A 26 -2.14 3.05 -6.00
C GLY A 26 -2.62 1.62 -6.26
N GLY A 27 -2.52 0.72 -5.27
CA GLY A 27 -2.81 -0.69 -5.48
C GLY A 27 -4.29 -0.98 -5.73
N PHE A 28 -5.23 -0.24 -5.12
CA PHE A 28 -6.67 -0.44 -5.42
C PHE A 28 -7.07 0.05 -6.82
N LEU A 29 -6.41 1.07 -7.37
CA LEU A 29 -6.65 1.52 -8.74
C LEU A 29 -6.04 0.54 -9.76
N ALA A 30 -4.90 -0.07 -9.43
CA ALA A 30 -4.35 -1.19 -10.19
C ALA A 30 -5.21 -2.48 -10.07
N LEU A 31 -6.14 -2.54 -9.11
CA LEU A 31 -7.04 -3.65 -8.83
C LEU A 31 -8.28 -3.67 -9.73
N LEU A 32 -8.68 -2.51 -10.26
CA LEU A 32 -9.86 -2.38 -11.12
C LEU A 32 -9.74 -3.21 -12.41
N PRO A 33 -8.63 -3.15 -13.16
CA PRO A 33 -8.55 -3.90 -14.41
C PRO A 33 -8.59 -5.42 -14.30
N PRO A 34 -7.83 -6.07 -13.38
CA PRO A 34 -7.92 -7.51 -13.24
C PRO A 34 -9.30 -7.98 -12.76
N LEU A 35 -9.97 -7.18 -11.91
CA LEU A 35 -11.31 -7.54 -11.41
C LEU A 35 -12.41 -7.41 -12.47
N VAL A 36 -12.30 -6.42 -13.36
CA VAL A 36 -13.37 -6.11 -14.33
C VAL A 36 -13.16 -6.83 -15.66
N PHE A 37 -11.91 -6.97 -16.13
CA PHE A 37 -11.64 -7.37 -17.51
C PHE A 37 -11.06 -8.78 -17.68
N THR A 38 -10.43 -9.36 -16.65
CA THR A 38 -9.77 -10.67 -16.81
C THR A 38 -10.56 -11.84 -16.24
N SER A 39 -11.76 -11.61 -15.68
CA SER A 39 -12.60 -12.65 -15.04
C SER A 39 -11.88 -13.48 -13.96
N VAL A 40 -10.76 -12.94 -13.44
CA VAL A 40 -9.92 -13.63 -12.46
C VAL A 40 -10.56 -13.53 -11.08
N PRO A 41 -10.59 -14.63 -10.29
CA PRO A 41 -11.08 -14.58 -8.92
C PRO A 41 -10.37 -13.48 -8.09
N PRO A 42 -11.09 -12.73 -7.24
CA PRO A 42 -10.53 -11.59 -6.49
C PRO A 42 -9.28 -11.91 -5.67
N LEU A 43 -9.21 -13.13 -5.11
CA LEU A 43 -8.03 -13.62 -4.40
C LEU A 43 -6.78 -13.70 -5.30
N ARG A 44 -6.93 -14.24 -6.51
CA ARG A 44 -5.83 -14.33 -7.49
C ARG A 44 -5.43 -12.94 -8.01
N ALA A 45 -6.41 -12.07 -8.24
CA ALA A 45 -6.15 -10.69 -8.61
C ALA A 45 -5.32 -9.97 -7.54
N ASN A 46 -5.67 -10.15 -6.26
CA ASN A 46 -4.90 -9.62 -5.13
C ASN A 46 -3.45 -10.12 -5.11
N ALA A 47 -3.24 -11.43 -5.31
CA ALA A 47 -1.90 -12.02 -5.35
C ALA A 47 -1.06 -11.46 -6.50
N MET A 48 -1.63 -11.37 -7.71
CA MET A 48 -0.96 -10.78 -8.87
C MET A 48 -0.53 -9.34 -8.61
N ILE A 49 -1.39 -8.54 -7.98
CA ILE A 49 -1.10 -7.13 -7.65
C ILE A 49 -0.03 -7.01 -6.58
N ALA A 50 -0.08 -7.85 -5.55
CA ALA A 50 0.94 -7.87 -4.51
C ALA A 50 2.33 -8.17 -5.08
N VAL A 51 2.43 -9.15 -5.97
CA VAL A 51 3.68 -9.50 -6.67
C VAL A 51 4.10 -8.37 -7.62
N ALA A 52 3.16 -7.82 -8.40
CA ALA A 52 3.44 -6.77 -9.37
C ALA A 52 3.87 -5.46 -8.71
N LEU A 53 3.38 -5.12 -7.52
CA LEU A 53 3.76 -3.88 -6.83
C LEU A 53 5.14 -3.95 -6.19
N TRP A 54 5.67 -5.14 -5.90
CA TRP A 54 6.96 -5.29 -5.22
C TRP A 54 8.14 -4.65 -5.97
N PRO A 55 8.33 -4.87 -7.28
CA PRO A 55 9.33 -4.15 -8.07
C PRO A 55 9.13 -2.62 -8.07
N GLY A 56 7.88 -2.16 -8.01
CA GLY A 56 7.53 -0.75 -7.85
C GLY A 56 8.00 -0.16 -6.52
N PHE A 57 7.91 -0.91 -5.42
CA PHE A 57 8.47 -0.50 -4.12
C PHE A 57 9.99 -0.46 -4.16
N LEU A 58 10.63 -1.42 -4.84
CA LEU A 58 12.08 -1.49 -4.96
C LEU A 58 12.61 -0.27 -5.71
N THR A 59 12.04 -0.01 -6.89
CA THR A 59 12.41 1.16 -7.72
C THR A 59 12.17 2.46 -6.97
N SER A 60 11.02 2.62 -6.33
CA SER A 60 10.71 3.81 -5.51
C SER A 60 11.69 4.01 -4.35
N THR A 61 12.14 2.91 -3.72
CA THR A 61 13.14 2.96 -2.64
C THR A 61 14.52 3.35 -3.16
N LEU A 62 14.91 2.85 -4.33
CA LEU A 62 16.20 3.15 -4.96
C LEU A 62 16.28 4.58 -5.50
N THR A 63 15.17 5.12 -6.02
CA THR A 63 15.10 6.48 -6.57
C THR A 63 14.85 7.55 -5.52
N SER A 64 14.26 7.17 -4.39
CA SER A 64 14.10 8.08 -3.26
C SER A 64 15.49 8.47 -2.74
N SER A 65 15.70 9.75 -2.48
CA SER A 65 16.99 10.24 -1.98
C SER A 65 17.39 9.48 -0.70
N ARG A 66 18.70 9.21 -0.55
CA ARG A 66 19.22 8.40 0.56
C ARG A 66 18.61 8.86 1.88
N PRO A 67 18.08 7.94 2.70
CA PRO A 67 17.62 8.31 4.04
C PRO A 67 18.80 8.93 4.81
N PRO A 68 18.62 10.06 5.49
CA PRO A 68 19.52 10.42 6.58
C PRO A 68 19.62 9.24 7.56
N ARG A 69 20.82 8.95 8.07
CA ARG A 69 21.13 7.70 8.78
C ARG A 69 20.10 7.41 9.90
N PRO A 70 19.18 6.45 9.72
CA PRO A 70 18.23 6.11 10.76
C PRO A 70 18.98 5.45 11.92
N ARG A 71 18.39 5.49 13.13
CA ARG A 71 18.88 4.70 14.25
C ARG A 71 18.74 3.22 13.89
N ARG A 72 19.82 2.59 13.43
CA ARG A 72 19.84 1.24 12.81
C ARG A 72 19.08 0.19 13.62
N TRP A 73 19.18 0.27 14.94
CA TRP A 73 18.44 -0.57 15.89
C TRP A 73 16.92 -0.45 15.77
N ALA A 74 16.39 0.77 15.72
CA ALA A 74 14.94 0.99 15.65
C ALA A 74 14.35 0.56 14.32
N MET A 75 15.10 0.76 13.23
CA MET A 75 14.74 0.22 11.93
C MET A 75 14.66 -1.31 11.95
N GLY A 76 15.64 -1.99 12.57
CA GLY A 76 15.65 -3.44 12.67
C GLY A 76 14.39 -4.03 13.31
N TRP A 77 13.90 -3.45 14.40
CA TRP A 77 12.66 -3.89 15.06
C TRP A 77 11.40 -3.64 14.22
N LEU A 78 11.32 -2.50 13.55
CA LEU A 78 10.20 -2.21 12.65
C LEU A 78 10.19 -3.17 11.45
N LEU A 79 11.36 -3.47 10.89
CA LEU A 79 11.50 -4.46 9.82
C LEU A 79 11.12 -5.86 10.29
N LEU A 80 11.59 -6.29 11.46
CA LEU A 80 11.27 -7.60 12.03
C LEU A 80 9.76 -7.76 12.25
N THR A 81 9.12 -6.80 12.91
CA THR A 81 7.66 -6.84 13.12
C THR A 81 6.88 -6.80 11.81
N THR A 82 7.37 -6.07 10.81
CA THR A 82 6.78 -6.05 9.46
C THR A 82 6.89 -7.42 8.79
N VAL A 83 8.04 -8.08 8.85
CA VAL A 83 8.25 -9.41 8.27
C VAL A 83 7.34 -10.43 8.96
N LEU A 84 7.31 -10.45 10.29
CA LEU A 84 6.44 -11.35 11.06
C LEU A 84 4.95 -11.12 10.73
N GLY A 85 4.55 -9.86 10.64
CA GLY A 85 3.19 -9.49 10.24
C GLY A 85 2.89 -9.93 8.81
N ALA A 86 3.81 -9.68 7.85
CA ALA A 86 3.63 -10.05 6.46
C ALA A 86 3.47 -11.56 6.28
N VAL A 87 4.29 -12.36 6.98
CA VAL A 87 4.15 -13.83 7.00
C VAL A 87 2.76 -14.20 7.50
N ALA A 88 2.37 -13.72 8.69
CA ALA A 88 1.07 -14.04 9.28
C ALA A 88 -0.12 -13.59 8.42
N GLY A 89 -0.05 -12.40 7.82
CA GLY A 89 -1.10 -11.88 6.94
C GLY A 89 -1.22 -12.66 5.63
N THR A 90 -0.08 -13.01 5.02
CA THR A 90 -0.07 -13.74 3.75
C THR A 90 -0.51 -15.20 3.95
N THR A 91 -0.11 -15.83 5.07
CA THR A 91 -0.61 -17.17 5.40
C THR A 91 -2.11 -17.13 5.71
N LEU A 92 -2.60 -16.10 6.41
CA LEU A 92 -4.02 -15.95 6.71
C LEU A 92 -4.88 -15.87 5.45
N ILE A 93 -4.49 -15.06 4.46
CA ILE A 93 -5.27 -14.95 3.21
C ILE A 93 -5.22 -16.23 2.37
N LEU A 94 -4.10 -16.96 2.35
CA LEU A 94 -4.01 -18.24 1.64
C LEU A 94 -4.93 -19.32 2.24
N HIS A 95 -5.26 -19.23 3.52
CA HIS A 95 -6.23 -20.12 4.17
C HIS A 95 -7.64 -19.52 4.23
N THR A 96 -7.85 -18.29 3.73
CA THR A 96 -9.16 -17.66 3.72
C THR A 96 -9.98 -18.13 2.52
N LEU A 97 -11.25 -18.48 2.75
CA LEU A 97 -12.15 -18.83 1.66
C LEU A 97 -12.33 -17.63 0.71
N PRO A 98 -12.33 -17.84 -0.62
CA PRO A 98 -12.52 -16.76 -1.59
C PRO A 98 -13.78 -15.92 -1.36
N SER A 99 -14.87 -16.56 -0.91
CA SER A 99 -16.12 -15.87 -0.56
C SER A 99 -15.95 -14.88 0.58
N VAL A 100 -15.25 -15.27 1.65
CA VAL A 100 -14.97 -14.41 2.80
C VAL A 100 -14.12 -13.21 2.38
N PHE A 101 -13.11 -13.43 1.54
CA PHE A 101 -12.27 -12.35 1.02
C PHE A 101 -13.09 -11.30 0.27
N VAL A 102 -14.01 -11.73 -0.62
CA VAL A 102 -14.89 -10.82 -1.38
C VAL A 102 -15.75 -9.94 -0.46
N HIS A 103 -16.26 -10.50 0.62
CA HIS A 103 -17.05 -9.75 1.61
C HIS A 103 -16.19 -8.80 2.43
N LEU A 104 -14.91 -9.12 2.68
CA LEU A 104 -14.00 -8.27 3.44
C LEU A 104 -13.43 -7.09 2.64
N VAL A 105 -13.22 -7.24 1.33
CA VAL A 105 -12.58 -6.21 0.48
C VAL A 105 -13.21 -4.82 0.62
N PRO A 106 -14.55 -4.64 0.54
CA PRO A 106 -15.18 -3.32 0.71
C PRO A 106 -14.83 -2.66 2.04
N PHE A 107 -14.83 -3.43 3.14
CA PHE A 107 -14.49 -2.95 4.47
C PHE A 107 -13.00 -2.62 4.60
N LEU A 108 -12.11 -3.41 4.02
CA LEU A 108 -10.67 -3.15 4.05
C LEU A 108 -10.33 -1.85 3.30
N ILE A 109 -10.96 -1.61 2.15
CA ILE A 109 -10.80 -0.36 1.41
C ILE A 109 -11.38 0.82 2.20
N LEU A 110 -12.58 0.66 2.78
CA LEU A 110 -13.20 1.71 3.59
C LEU A 110 -12.34 2.07 4.80
N ALA A 111 -11.93 1.08 5.59
CA ALA A 111 -11.14 1.27 6.79
C ALA A 111 -9.82 1.99 6.51
N THR A 112 -9.12 1.60 5.45
CA THR A 112 -7.86 2.26 5.05
C THR A 112 -8.07 3.67 4.52
N THR A 113 -9.13 3.90 3.77
CA THR A 113 -9.51 5.21 3.28
C THR A 113 -9.87 6.15 4.43
N LEU A 114 -10.65 5.68 5.41
CA LEU A 114 -11.03 6.44 6.60
C LEU A 114 -9.83 6.73 7.50
N LEU A 115 -8.96 5.75 7.71
CA LEU A 115 -7.71 5.94 8.47
C LEU A 115 -6.83 7.01 7.81
N PHE A 116 -6.67 6.94 6.49
CA PHE A 116 -5.91 7.90 5.71
C PHE A 116 -6.54 9.30 5.75
N ALA A 117 -7.86 9.40 5.63
CA ALA A 117 -8.60 10.66 5.75
C ALA A 117 -8.46 11.26 7.15
N ALA A 118 -8.62 10.44 8.21
CA ALA A 118 -8.53 10.85 9.60
C ALA A 118 -7.12 11.32 9.98
N SER A 119 -6.07 10.62 9.51
CA SER A 119 -4.68 10.97 9.80
C SER A 119 -4.34 12.40 9.37
N SER A 120 -4.82 12.84 8.20
CA SER A 120 -4.61 14.22 7.72
C SER A 120 -5.22 15.27 8.66
N ARG A 121 -6.44 15.04 9.16
CA ARG A 121 -7.16 15.96 10.07
C ARG A 121 -6.52 15.99 11.45
N LEU A 122 -6.12 14.82 11.96
CA LEU A 122 -5.48 14.69 13.27
C LEU A 122 -4.09 15.36 13.29
N VAL A 123 -3.31 15.18 12.23
CA VAL A 123 -2.01 15.85 12.06
C VAL A 123 -2.19 17.37 11.92
N ALA A 124 -3.21 17.83 11.17
CA ALA A 124 -3.50 19.26 11.05
C ALA A 124 -3.91 19.90 12.38
N ARG A 125 -4.70 19.21 13.21
CA ARG A 125 -5.09 19.69 14.55
C ARG A 125 -3.89 19.78 15.50
N ARG A 126 -3.01 18.77 15.52
CA ARG A 126 -1.79 18.78 16.35
C ARG A 126 -0.79 19.88 15.96
N ARG A 127 -0.76 20.29 14.68
CA ARG A 127 0.06 21.44 14.24
C ARG A 127 -0.33 22.76 14.90
N VAL A 128 -1.59 22.91 15.32
CA VAL A 128 -2.07 24.11 16.00
C VAL A 128 -1.71 24.11 17.49
N THR A 129 -1.50 22.93 18.07
CA THR A 129 -1.30 22.76 19.53
C THR A 129 0.16 22.67 19.95
N ASP A 130 1.07 22.23 19.07
CA ASP A 130 2.47 21.99 19.42
C ASP A 130 3.40 23.14 18.98
N LEU A 131 3.71 24.05 19.92
CA LEU A 131 4.91 24.91 19.89
C LEU A 131 6.20 24.16 20.33
N LEU A 132 6.20 22.83 20.26
CA LEU A 132 7.31 22.01 20.76
C LEU A 132 8.41 21.78 19.72
N PRO A 133 9.68 21.62 20.15
CA PRO A 133 10.83 21.47 19.28
C PRO A 133 10.64 20.32 18.28
N GLU A 134 11.11 20.54 17.06
CA GLU A 134 11.07 19.56 15.98
C GLU A 134 11.76 18.26 16.43
N ALA A 135 10.98 17.19 16.61
CA ALA A 135 11.51 15.90 17.01
C ALA A 135 12.57 15.45 15.99
N THR A 136 13.83 15.51 16.40
CA THR A 136 15.02 15.29 15.57
C THR A 136 15.18 13.82 15.15
N SER A 137 14.35 12.93 15.69
CA SER A 137 14.38 11.49 15.43
C SER A 137 13.45 11.11 14.29
N MET A 138 14.03 10.62 13.19
CA MET A 138 13.33 10.18 11.97
C MET A 138 12.63 8.81 12.07
N VAL A 139 12.74 8.13 13.21
CA VAL A 139 12.04 6.87 13.48
C VAL A 139 11.16 7.12 14.70
N PRO A 140 9.87 6.72 14.68
CA PRO A 140 9.01 6.86 15.84
C PRO A 140 9.60 6.14 17.06
N PRO A 141 9.30 6.60 18.29
CA PRO A 141 9.78 5.93 19.49
C PRO A 141 9.32 4.46 19.48
N LEU A 142 10.23 3.55 19.83
CA LEU A 142 9.97 2.11 19.91
C LEU A 142 9.13 1.77 21.14
N THR A 143 7.93 2.33 21.23
CA THR A 143 6.97 1.93 22.26
C THR A 143 6.35 0.60 21.87
N VAL A 144 5.87 -0.15 22.86
CA VAL A 144 5.11 -1.39 22.62
C VAL A 144 3.95 -1.12 21.65
N GLY A 145 3.24 0.01 21.82
CA GLY A 145 2.15 0.41 20.92
C GLY A 145 2.59 0.61 19.47
N VAL A 146 3.77 1.19 19.21
CA VAL A 146 4.30 1.36 17.84
C VAL A 146 4.69 0.02 17.23
N LEU A 147 5.32 -0.88 17.99
CA LEU A 147 5.70 -2.21 17.50
C LEU A 147 4.49 -3.11 17.24
N THR A 148 3.51 -3.11 18.15
CA THR A 148 2.24 -3.83 17.97
C THR A 148 1.46 -3.25 16.79
N GLY A 149 1.40 -1.92 16.67
CA GLY A 149 0.80 -1.26 15.51
C GLY A 149 1.49 -1.66 14.21
N GLN A 150 2.82 -1.65 14.17
CA GLN A 150 3.59 -2.05 12.99
C GLN A 150 3.36 -3.52 12.62
N LEU A 151 3.28 -4.41 13.61
CA LEU A 151 2.95 -5.82 13.40
C LEU A 151 1.57 -5.97 12.75
N LEU A 152 0.54 -5.29 13.27
CA LEU A 152 -0.82 -5.32 12.71
C LEU A 152 -0.86 -4.74 11.28
N ILE A 153 -0.07 -3.70 11.01
CA ILE A 153 0.08 -3.15 9.67
C ILE A 153 0.76 -4.16 8.74
N GLY A 154 1.74 -4.91 9.23
CA GLY A 154 2.36 -6.02 8.51
C GLY A 154 1.34 -7.12 8.18
N VAL A 155 0.50 -7.51 9.14
CA VAL A 155 -0.60 -8.48 8.90
C VAL A 155 -1.55 -7.98 7.83
N TYR A 156 -2.00 -6.73 7.94
CA TYR A 156 -2.85 -6.09 6.94
C TYR A 156 -2.17 -6.06 5.56
N GLY A 157 -0.89 -5.71 5.52
CA GLY A 157 -0.09 -5.64 4.31
C GLY A 157 0.10 -7.00 3.65
N GLY A 158 0.32 -8.05 4.44
CA GLY A 158 0.42 -9.42 3.95
C GLY A 158 -0.90 -9.96 3.42
N TYR A 159 -2.00 -9.60 4.08
CA TYR A 159 -3.34 -10.02 3.68
C TYR A 159 -3.81 -9.31 2.41
N PHE A 160 -3.96 -7.98 2.44
CA PHE A 160 -4.54 -7.21 1.34
C PHE A 160 -3.49 -6.54 0.46
N GLY A 161 -2.42 -5.97 1.04
CA GLY A 161 -1.27 -5.41 0.32
C GLY A 161 -1.51 -4.18 -0.57
N ALA A 162 -2.63 -4.13 -1.31
CA ALA A 162 -2.96 -3.10 -2.29
C ALA A 162 -3.00 -1.69 -1.70
N ASN A 163 -3.41 -1.53 -0.43
CA ASN A 163 -3.51 -0.23 0.24
C ASN A 163 -2.52 -0.07 1.40
N LEU A 164 -1.50 -0.93 1.46
CA LEU A 164 -0.50 -0.89 2.54
C LEU A 164 0.16 0.49 2.66
N GLY A 165 0.41 1.15 1.52
CA GLY A 165 1.03 2.46 1.50
C GLY A 165 0.21 3.54 2.24
N LEU A 166 -1.13 3.51 2.16
CA LEU A 166 -2.00 4.45 2.89
C LEU A 166 -1.91 4.23 4.40
N VAL A 167 -1.94 2.96 4.82
CA VAL A 167 -1.88 2.59 6.24
C VAL A 167 -0.53 2.98 6.85
N LEU A 168 0.57 2.69 6.15
CA LEU A 168 1.90 3.09 6.57
C LEU A 168 2.07 4.62 6.60
N LEU A 169 1.56 5.34 5.60
CA LEU A 169 1.63 6.80 5.62
C LEU A 169 0.86 7.39 6.81
N ALA A 170 -0.36 6.87 7.05
CA ALA A 170 -1.20 7.30 8.16
C ALA A 170 -0.57 6.97 9.51
N SER A 171 -0.05 5.76 9.70
CA SER A 171 0.55 5.32 10.97
C SER A 171 1.81 6.10 11.31
N LEU A 172 2.71 6.31 10.35
CA LEU A 172 3.94 7.06 10.56
C LEU A 172 3.66 8.54 10.86
N SER A 173 2.64 9.12 10.20
CA SER A 173 2.20 10.48 10.47
C SER A 173 1.58 10.61 11.87
N LEU A 174 0.78 9.64 12.30
CA LEU A 174 0.19 9.59 13.64
C LEU A 174 1.21 9.31 14.74
N ALA A 175 2.28 8.57 14.43
CA ALA A 175 3.40 8.30 15.33
C ALA A 175 4.31 9.52 15.57
N GLY A 176 3.96 10.68 15.00
CA GLY A 176 4.61 11.96 15.28
C GLY A 176 5.67 12.38 14.27
N MET A 177 5.89 11.62 13.19
CA MET A 177 6.78 12.06 12.12
C MET A 177 6.17 13.25 11.38
N ARG A 178 6.97 14.30 11.17
CA ARG A 178 6.53 15.54 10.49
C ARG A 178 7.14 15.74 9.11
N ASN A 179 8.33 15.17 8.88
CA ASN A 179 9.03 15.28 7.60
C ASN A 179 8.42 14.32 6.56
N ARG A 180 7.71 14.89 5.58
CA ARG A 180 7.05 14.14 4.50
C ARG A 180 8.00 13.24 3.71
N HIS A 181 9.23 13.71 3.45
CA HIS A 181 10.23 12.92 2.74
C HIS A 181 10.66 11.71 3.58
N ALA A 182 10.95 11.91 4.88
CA ALA A 182 11.33 10.83 5.77
C ALA A 182 10.21 9.78 5.94
N ILE A 183 8.95 10.22 6.08
CA ILE A 183 7.79 9.33 6.11
C ILE A 183 7.71 8.51 4.83
N ASN A 184 7.87 9.16 3.67
CA ASN A 184 7.78 8.47 2.39
C ASN A 184 8.87 7.42 2.21
N VAL A 185 10.12 7.74 2.58
CA VAL A 185 11.25 6.80 2.51
C VAL A 185 11.01 5.61 3.43
N LEU A 186 10.61 5.84 4.68
CA LEU A 186 10.34 4.77 5.64
C LEU A 186 9.15 3.91 5.20
N LYS A 187 8.06 4.53 4.71
CA LYS A 187 6.91 3.83 4.11
C LYS A 187 7.39 2.89 3.00
N MET A 188 8.20 3.37 2.07
CA MET A 188 8.67 2.58 0.93
C MET A 188 9.55 1.41 1.37
N GLN A 189 10.42 1.59 2.37
CA GLN A 189 11.23 0.49 2.92
C GLN A 189 10.38 -0.58 3.61
N LEU A 190 9.42 -0.17 4.45
CA LEU A 190 8.51 -1.11 5.12
C LEU A 190 7.62 -1.83 4.10
N ALA A 191 7.11 -1.12 3.10
CA ALA A 191 6.31 -1.70 2.02
C ALA A 191 7.13 -2.66 1.13
N LEU A 192 8.41 -2.35 0.87
CA LEU A 192 9.32 -3.23 0.14
C LEU A 192 9.55 -4.54 0.89
N CYS A 193 9.80 -4.47 2.20
CA CYS A 193 10.00 -5.66 3.03
C CYS A 193 8.72 -6.48 3.16
N ASN A 194 7.59 -5.84 3.47
CA ASN A 194 6.30 -6.51 3.55
C ASN A 194 5.93 -7.16 2.21
N GLY A 195 5.96 -6.37 1.13
CA GLY A 195 5.64 -6.80 -0.22
C GLY A 195 6.57 -7.90 -0.71
N GLY A 196 7.85 -7.92 -0.29
CA GLY A 196 8.80 -8.95 -0.69
C GLY A 196 8.47 -10.30 -0.07
N VAL A 197 8.14 -10.31 1.22
CA VAL A 197 7.66 -11.53 1.90
C VAL A 197 6.38 -12.04 1.25
N THR A 198 5.39 -11.16 1.06
CA THR A 198 4.11 -11.51 0.45
C THR A 198 4.25 -11.99 -0.99
N ALA A 199 5.04 -11.29 -1.81
CA ALA A 199 5.31 -11.68 -3.19
C ALA A 199 6.03 -13.02 -3.28
N GLY A 200 7.01 -13.28 -2.40
CA GLY A 200 7.70 -14.56 -2.31
C GLY A 200 6.75 -15.70 -1.97
N ILE A 201 5.92 -15.53 -0.94
CA ILE A 201 4.92 -16.55 -0.56
C ILE A 201 3.91 -16.77 -1.69
N TYR A 202 3.39 -15.73 -2.33
CA TYR A 202 2.46 -15.89 -3.45
C TYR A 202 3.10 -16.57 -4.66
N ALA A 203 4.34 -16.23 -5.01
CA ALA A 203 5.08 -16.87 -6.10
C ALA A 203 5.26 -18.37 -5.84
N LEU A 204 5.54 -18.78 -4.59
CA LEU A 204 5.67 -20.18 -4.20
C LEU A 204 4.34 -20.93 -4.13
N SER A 205 3.24 -20.23 -3.85
CA SER A 205 1.90 -20.84 -3.72
C SER A 205 1.22 -21.21 -5.06
N GLY A 206 1.79 -20.79 -6.20
CA GLY A 206 1.24 -21.12 -7.53
C GLY A 206 -0.06 -20.40 -7.90
N VAL A 207 -0.53 -19.42 -7.11
CA VAL A 207 -1.77 -18.66 -7.39
C VAL A 207 -1.58 -17.52 -8.40
N VAL A 208 -0.33 -17.22 -8.76
CA VAL A 208 0.06 -16.05 -9.56
C VAL A 208 -0.02 -16.36 -11.06
N LEU A 209 -0.76 -15.53 -11.79
CA LEU A 209 -0.77 -15.57 -13.25
C LEU A 209 0.39 -14.73 -13.79
N TRP A 210 1.49 -15.40 -14.14
CA TRP A 210 2.75 -14.75 -14.54
C TRP A 210 2.62 -13.78 -15.72
N PRO A 211 1.94 -14.10 -16.83
CA PRO A 211 1.89 -13.20 -17.98
C PRO A 211 1.32 -11.82 -17.64
N GLN A 212 0.19 -11.79 -16.94
CA GLN A 212 -0.45 -10.55 -16.50
C GLN A 212 0.40 -9.85 -15.42
N THR A 213 0.94 -10.63 -14.48
CA THR A 213 1.76 -10.09 -13.37
C THR A 213 3.04 -9.42 -13.86
N LEU A 214 3.70 -9.97 -14.87
CA LEU A 214 4.91 -9.40 -15.46
C LEU A 214 4.63 -8.07 -16.18
N VAL A 215 3.53 -8.00 -16.93
CA VAL A 215 3.10 -6.74 -17.57
C VAL A 215 2.80 -5.67 -16.53
N MET A 216 2.09 -6.05 -15.46
CA MET A 216 1.83 -5.14 -14.35
C MET A 216 3.13 -4.74 -13.66
N ALA A 217 4.05 -5.67 -13.40
CA ALA A 217 5.35 -5.38 -12.79
C ALA A 217 6.19 -4.39 -13.61
N ALA A 218 6.18 -4.51 -14.94
CA ALA A 218 6.81 -3.52 -15.81
C ALA A 218 6.17 -2.14 -15.65
N GLY A 219 4.83 -2.08 -15.59
CA GLY A 219 4.09 -0.84 -15.35
C GLY A 219 4.40 -0.23 -13.98
N THR A 220 4.42 -1.02 -12.91
CA THR A 220 4.70 -0.53 -11.55
C THR A 220 6.15 -0.06 -11.38
N ILE A 221 7.11 -0.62 -12.11
CA ILE A 221 8.49 -0.12 -12.17
C ILE A 221 8.52 1.30 -12.75
N VAL A 222 7.88 1.50 -13.91
CA VAL A 222 7.82 2.81 -14.58
C VAL A 222 7.07 3.81 -13.72
N GLY A 223 5.91 3.40 -13.19
CA GLY A 223 5.10 4.20 -12.29
C GLY A 223 5.82 4.57 -11.00
N GLY A 224 6.46 3.60 -10.34
CA GLY A 224 7.19 3.81 -9.10
C GLY A 224 8.38 4.76 -9.26
N TRP A 225 9.17 4.56 -10.32
CA TRP A 225 10.25 5.47 -10.68
C TRP A 225 9.74 6.90 -10.95
N ALA A 226 8.72 7.05 -11.81
CA ALA A 226 8.15 8.35 -12.16
C ALA A 226 7.51 9.04 -10.94
N GLY A 227 6.76 8.30 -10.13
CA GLY A 227 6.11 8.81 -8.93
C GLY A 227 7.11 9.26 -7.87
N SER A 228 8.16 8.50 -7.63
CA SER A 228 9.23 8.88 -6.69
C SER A 228 10.00 10.11 -7.19
N ARG A 229 10.28 10.20 -8.51
CA ARG A 229 11.07 11.30 -9.08
C ARG A 229 10.27 12.60 -9.22
N PHE A 230 9.03 12.54 -9.69
CA PHE A 230 8.22 13.71 -10.04
C PHE A 230 7.10 14.02 -9.04
N GLY A 231 6.83 13.12 -8.09
CA GLY A 231 5.72 13.26 -7.13
C GLY A 231 5.76 14.52 -6.27
N HIS A 232 6.94 15.13 -6.09
CA HIS A 232 7.10 16.39 -5.36
C HIS A 232 6.43 17.59 -6.06
N ARG A 233 6.10 17.47 -7.35
CA ARG A 233 5.41 18.53 -8.12
C ARG A 233 3.89 18.51 -7.97
N LEU A 234 3.33 17.46 -7.38
CA LEU A 234 1.89 17.33 -7.20
C LEU A 234 1.44 18.07 -5.95
N ASP A 235 0.29 18.76 -6.05
CA ASP A 235 -0.36 19.36 -4.89
C ASP A 235 -0.83 18.24 -3.95
N GLY A 236 -0.14 18.13 -2.80
CA GLY A 236 -0.41 17.11 -1.81
C GLY A 236 -1.83 17.15 -1.24
N ALA A 237 -2.48 18.32 -1.20
CA ALA A 237 -3.86 18.43 -0.72
C ALA A 237 -4.85 17.83 -1.72
N ARG A 238 -4.71 18.18 -3.01
CA ARG A 238 -5.56 17.64 -4.08
C ARG A 238 -5.36 16.14 -4.25
N LEU A 239 -4.11 15.67 -4.18
CA LEU A 239 -3.80 14.25 -4.26
C LEU A 239 -4.44 13.47 -3.09
N HIS A 240 -4.35 14.00 -1.88
CA HIS A 240 -4.99 13.40 -0.70
C HIS A 240 -6.51 13.32 -0.88
N GLN A 241 -7.16 14.42 -1.26
CA GLN A 241 -8.61 14.46 -1.51
C GLN A 241 -9.03 13.49 -2.62
N GLY A 242 -8.28 13.43 -3.71
CA GLY A 242 -8.56 12.53 -4.84
C GLY A 242 -8.47 11.05 -4.44
N ILE A 243 -7.46 10.67 -3.66
CA ILE A 243 -7.31 9.29 -3.14
C ILE A 243 -8.45 8.94 -2.19
N VAL A 244 -8.83 9.86 -1.29
CA VAL A 244 -9.95 9.63 -0.36
C VAL A 244 -11.26 9.49 -1.13
N ALA A 245 -11.54 10.37 -2.09
CA ALA A 245 -12.74 10.30 -2.91
C ALA A 245 -12.81 9.00 -3.71
N ALA A 246 -11.72 8.62 -4.38
CA ALA A 246 -11.66 7.37 -5.14
C ALA A 246 -11.86 6.14 -4.24
N GLY A 247 -11.22 6.12 -3.06
CA GLY A 247 -11.39 5.04 -2.09
C GLY A 247 -12.84 4.89 -1.59
N LEU A 248 -13.52 6.01 -1.33
CA LEU A 248 -14.94 6.02 -0.93
C LEU A 248 -15.85 5.54 -2.06
N VAL A 249 -15.65 6.02 -3.28
CA VAL A 249 -16.44 5.63 -4.45
C VAL A 249 -16.30 4.13 -4.74
N ILE A 250 -15.07 3.61 -4.74
CA ILE A 250 -14.81 2.19 -5.01
C ILE A 250 -15.36 1.32 -3.87
N SER A 251 -15.18 1.73 -2.62
CA SER A 251 -15.75 1.02 -1.48
C SER A 251 -17.26 0.94 -1.58
N LEU A 252 -17.94 2.06 -1.87
CA LEU A 252 -19.39 2.11 -2.06
C LEU A 252 -19.84 1.21 -3.22
N TYR A 253 -19.17 1.30 -4.37
CA TYR A 253 -19.46 0.45 -5.53
C TYR A 253 -19.37 -1.04 -5.20
N LEU A 254 -18.28 -1.47 -4.53
CA LEU A 254 -18.11 -2.86 -4.13
C LEU A 254 -19.14 -3.27 -3.06
N PHE A 255 -19.50 -2.38 -2.15
CA PHE A 255 -20.52 -2.64 -1.13
C PHE A 255 -21.89 -2.91 -1.77
N VAL A 256 -22.30 -2.07 -2.72
CA VAL A 256 -23.54 -2.25 -3.49
C VAL A 256 -23.49 -3.57 -4.27
N ARG A 257 -22.38 -3.85 -4.96
CA ARG A 257 -22.25 -5.06 -5.77
C ARG A 257 -22.26 -6.35 -4.94
N VAL A 258 -21.62 -6.35 -3.77
CA VAL A 258 -21.50 -7.57 -2.96
C VAL A 258 -22.74 -7.80 -2.10
N TYR A 259 -23.34 -6.75 -1.53
CA TYR A 259 -24.41 -6.88 -0.54
C TYR A 259 -25.81 -6.59 -1.07
N ILE A 260 -25.96 -5.74 -2.08
CA ILE A 260 -27.28 -5.27 -2.56
C ILE A 260 -27.66 -5.98 -3.87
N LEU A 261 -26.70 -6.19 -4.76
CA LEU A 261 -26.90 -6.85 -6.06
C LEU A 261 -25.98 -8.09 -6.19
N PRO A 262 -26.12 -9.11 -5.32
CA PRO A 262 -25.36 -10.34 -5.48
C PRO A 262 -25.79 -11.00 -6.79
N ALA A 263 -24.88 -11.03 -7.76
CA ALA A 263 -25.03 -11.74 -9.02
C ALA A 263 -24.81 -13.25 -8.84
#